data_AF-A0A2D4L6H6-F1
#
_entry.id   AF-A0A2D4L6H6-F1
#
_cell.length_a   1.000
_cell.length_b   1.000
_cell.length_c   1.000
_cell.angle_alpha   90.00
_cell.angle_beta   90.00
_cell.angle_gamma   90.00
#
_symmetry.space_group_name_H-M   'P 1'
#
loop_
_entity.id
_entity.type
_entity.pdbx_description
1 polymer ?
#
loop_
_entity_poly.entity_id
_entity_poly.type
_entity_poly.pdbx_seq_one_letter_code
_entity_poly.pdbx_strand_id
1 'polypeptide(L)'
;MSQTEFSSNNTAEATGCPSIQTWCSYTPVIHLGQYITSDILIGLGYPACIVMSYTLYSKILGPTPQGIYMGWLTACGSGARILGPVFVSQLYSSLGPRWAFGSICGIVVLSLLLLEVVYKRLIAFSVRYESVHEQIS
;
A
#
# COMPACT_ATOMS: atom_id res chain seq x y z
N MET A 1 22.88 0.21 -14.10
CA MET A 1 23.23 -0.72 -13.00
C MET A 1 22.07 -1.71 -12.91
N SER A 2 22.12 -2.96 -13.37
CA SER A 2 23.17 -3.80 -13.96
C SER A 2 22.45 -4.84 -14.84
N GLN A 3 23.07 -5.25 -15.94
CA GLN A 3 22.55 -6.27 -16.85
C GLN A 3 22.42 -7.63 -16.15
N THR A 4 21.42 -8.41 -16.54
CA THR A 4 21.51 -9.87 -16.50
C THR A 4 20.96 -10.38 -17.83
N GLU A 5 21.88 -10.64 -18.76
CA GLU A 5 21.66 -11.50 -19.91
C GLU A 5 21.28 -12.90 -19.41
N PHE A 6 20.15 -13.45 -19.86
CA PHE A 6 19.87 -14.87 -19.77
C PHE A 6 19.86 -15.45 -21.19
N SER A 7 20.75 -16.41 -21.39
CA SER A 7 21.07 -17.12 -22.62
C SER A 7 19.84 -17.65 -23.36
N SER A 8 19.76 -17.37 -24.66
CA SER A 8 18.81 -17.98 -25.60
C SER A 8 19.27 -19.42 -25.92
N ASN A 9 18.63 -20.42 -25.31
CA ASN A 9 18.72 -21.83 -25.71
C ASN A 9 17.32 -22.35 -26.03
N ASN A 10 17.07 -22.56 -27.33
CA ASN A 10 15.81 -23.03 -27.88
C ASN A 10 15.55 -24.51 -27.52
N THR A 11 15.02 -24.76 -26.33
CA THR A 11 14.23 -25.96 -26.03
C THR A 11 12.84 -25.43 -25.74
N ALA A 12 11.82 -25.86 -26.49
CA ALA A 12 10.45 -25.38 -26.38
C ALA A 12 10.01 -25.30 -24.91
N GLU A 13 10.10 -24.10 -24.34
CA GLU A 13 9.69 -23.81 -22.97
C GLU A 13 8.18 -24.03 -22.95
N ALA A 14 7.73 -25.03 -22.19
CA ALA A 14 6.33 -25.34 -22.09
C ALA A 14 5.57 -24.04 -21.81
N THR A 15 4.63 -23.71 -22.70
CA THR A 15 3.74 -22.56 -22.54
C THR A 15 2.79 -22.89 -21.38
N GLY A 16 3.29 -22.79 -20.14
CA GLY A 16 2.62 -23.24 -18.93
C GLY A 16 3.59 -23.61 -17.81
N CYS A 17 3.40 -22.97 -16.65
CA CYS A 17 4.03 -23.18 -15.33
C CYS A 17 5.47 -23.74 -15.28
N PRO A 18 6.48 -22.92 -14.93
CA PRO A 18 7.80 -23.44 -14.63
C PRO A 18 7.75 -24.39 -13.41
N SER A 19 8.40 -25.55 -13.51
CA SER A 19 8.40 -26.61 -12.48
C SER A 19 8.97 -26.19 -11.12
N ILE A 20 9.65 -25.05 -11.07
CA ILE A 20 10.19 -24.43 -9.85
C ILE A 20 9.10 -23.79 -8.97
N GLN A 21 7.91 -23.49 -9.50
CA GLN A 21 6.89 -22.71 -8.80
C GLN A 21 5.57 -23.48 -8.69
N THR A 22 5.38 -24.19 -7.58
CA THR A 22 4.24 -25.09 -7.31
C THR A 22 2.88 -24.40 -7.31
N TRP A 23 2.82 -23.10 -6.98
CA TRP A 23 1.58 -22.33 -6.97
C TRP A 23 0.92 -22.17 -8.35
N CYS A 24 1.68 -22.37 -9.42
CA CYS A 24 1.19 -22.18 -10.76
C CYS A 24 0.13 -23.23 -11.16
N SER A 25 0.16 -24.43 -10.56
CA SER A 25 -0.87 -25.47 -10.78
C SER A 25 -2.25 -25.14 -10.19
N TYR A 26 -2.34 -24.25 -9.19
CA TYR A 26 -3.60 -23.90 -8.53
C TYR A 26 -4.10 -22.48 -8.90
N THR A 27 -3.34 -21.74 -9.70
CA THR A 27 -3.66 -20.34 -10.01
C THR A 27 -4.66 -20.27 -11.18
N PRO A 28 -5.87 -19.73 -10.97
CA PRO A 28 -6.83 -19.57 -12.06
C PRO A 28 -6.40 -18.46 -13.01
N VAL A 29 -6.81 -18.58 -14.26
CA VAL A 29 -6.60 -17.56 -15.29
C VAL A 29 -7.25 -16.23 -14.87
N ILE A 30 -6.47 -15.15 -14.93
CA ILE A 30 -6.94 -13.81 -14.62
C ILE A 30 -7.71 -13.29 -15.83
N HIS A 31 -8.96 -12.91 -15.65
CA HIS A 31 -9.76 -12.30 -16.71
C HIS A 31 -9.27 -10.87 -17.00
N LEU A 32 -9.12 -10.54 -18.29
CA LEU A 32 -8.66 -9.23 -18.75
C LEU A 32 -9.47 -8.07 -18.15
N GLY A 33 -10.79 -8.25 -17.99
CA GLY A 33 -11.67 -7.26 -17.39
C GLY A 33 -11.31 -6.94 -15.93
N GLN A 34 -11.02 -7.96 -15.12
CA GLN A 34 -10.63 -7.76 -13.71
C GLN A 34 -9.31 -7.01 -13.59
N TYR A 35 -8.37 -7.31 -14.49
CA TYR A 35 -7.10 -6.60 -14.56
C TYR A 35 -7.30 -5.12 -14.87
N ILE A 36 -8.05 -4.79 -15.92
CA ILE A 36 -8.32 -3.39 -16.32
C ILE A 36 -9.07 -2.63 -15.22
N THR A 37 -10.07 -3.25 -14.59
CA THR A 37 -10.81 -2.61 -13.49
C THR A 37 -9.89 -2.33 -12.29
N SER A 38 -9.01 -3.27 -11.94
CA SER A 38 -8.03 -3.08 -10.87
C SER A 38 -7.04 -1.95 -11.20
N ASP A 39 -6.58 -1.87 -12.45
CA ASP A 39 -5.64 -0.85 -12.90
C ASP A 39 -6.24 0.56 -12.76
N ILE A 40 -7.49 0.74 -13.19
CA ILE A 40 -8.24 2.00 -13.04
C ILE A 40 -8.44 2.34 -11.55
N LEU A 41 -8.85 1.36 -10.73
CA LEU A 41 -9.07 1.56 -9.30
C LEU A 41 -7.78 1.99 -8.57
N ILE A 42 -6.65 1.34 -8.87
CA ILE A 42 -5.36 1.69 -8.26
C ILE A 42 -4.89 3.05 -8.79
N GLY A 43 -5.05 3.31 -10.08
CA GLY A 43 -4.67 4.58 -10.72
C GLY A 43 -5.39 5.78 -10.11
N LEU A 44 -6.66 5.65 -9.76
CA LEU A 44 -7.44 6.69 -9.08
C LEU A 44 -7.25 6.69 -7.56
N GLY A 45 -7.07 5.52 -6.95
CA GLY A 45 -6.94 5.37 -5.51
C GLY A 45 -5.63 5.94 -4.97
N TYR A 46 -4.51 5.71 -5.67
CA TYR A 46 -3.20 6.17 -5.23
C TYR A 46 -3.12 7.70 -5.00
N PRO A 47 -3.51 8.57 -5.95
CA PRO A 47 -3.50 10.01 -5.71
C PRO A 47 -4.50 10.43 -4.63
N ALA A 48 -5.66 9.79 -4.54
CA ALA A 48 -6.64 10.07 -3.49
C ALA A 48 -6.09 9.79 -2.08
N CYS A 49 -5.42 8.65 -1.89
CA CYS A 49 -4.77 8.30 -0.62
C CYS A 49 -3.68 9.30 -0.23
N ILE A 50 -2.89 9.76 -1.20
CA ILE A 50 -1.86 10.78 -0.97
C ILE A 50 -2.51 12.08 -0.48
N VAL A 51 -3.52 12.58 -1.18
CA VAL A 51 -4.20 13.83 -0.82
C VAL A 51 -4.89 13.71 0.54
N MET A 52 -5.55 12.58 0.83
CA MET A 52 -6.16 12.34 2.14
C MET A 52 -5.12 12.32 3.26
N SER A 53 -3.97 11.66 3.04
CA SER A 53 -2.90 11.60 4.02
C SER A 53 -2.37 13.00 4.34
N TYR A 54 -2.09 13.82 3.33
CA TYR A 54 -1.68 15.21 3.54
C TYR A 54 -2.75 16.03 4.25
N THR A 55 -4.01 15.90 3.84
CA THR A 55 -5.15 16.60 4.45
C THR A 55 -5.28 16.27 5.93
N LEU A 56 -5.20 14.98 6.26
CA LEU A 56 -5.28 14.49 7.63
C LEU A 56 -4.12 15.04 8.45
N TYR A 57 -2.89 14.97 7.96
CA TYR A 57 -1.74 15.57 8.64
C TYR A 57 -1.93 17.08 8.87
N SER A 58 -2.39 17.86 7.88
CA SER A 58 -2.64 19.29 8.07
C SER A 58 -3.72 19.60 9.12
N LYS A 59 -4.76 18.76 9.20
CA LYS A 59 -5.84 18.89 10.19
C LYS A 59 -5.41 18.46 11.60
N ILE A 60 -4.54 17.45 11.71
CA ILE A 60 -3.99 16.96 12.98
C ILE A 60 -3.01 17.95 13.58
N LEU A 61 -2.20 18.61 12.75
CA LEU A 61 -1.07 19.40 13.24
C LEU A 61 -1.41 20.82 13.67
N GLY A 62 -2.39 21.51 13.06
CA GLY A 62 -2.51 22.97 13.28
C GLY A 62 -1.18 23.71 13.01
N PRO A 63 -0.91 24.90 13.58
CA PRO A 63 0.31 25.70 13.34
C PRO A 63 1.58 25.17 14.04
N THR A 64 1.83 23.86 13.99
CA THR A 64 3.02 23.19 14.57
C THR A 64 4.12 22.98 13.51
N PRO A 65 5.39 22.69 13.87
CA PRO A 65 6.51 22.69 12.92
C PRO A 65 6.35 21.68 11.78
N GLN A 66 5.89 22.16 10.62
CA GLN A 66 5.52 21.36 9.44
C GLN A 66 6.68 20.50 8.87
N GLY A 67 7.93 20.92 9.09
CA GLY A 67 9.11 20.26 8.52
C GLY A 67 9.38 18.84 9.07
N ILE A 68 9.21 18.61 10.38
CA ILE A 68 9.53 17.32 11.00
C ILE A 68 8.55 16.23 10.56
N TYR A 69 7.25 16.56 10.52
CA TYR A 69 6.21 15.60 10.19
C TYR A 69 6.18 15.25 8.70
N MET A 70 6.40 16.23 7.82
CA MET A 70 6.61 15.97 6.39
C MET A 70 7.87 15.13 6.16
N GLY A 71 8.93 15.35 6.95
CA GLY A 71 10.13 14.53 6.95
C GLY A 71 9.87 13.07 7.32
N TRP A 72 9.14 12.83 8.41
CA TRP A 72 8.76 11.46 8.83
C TRP A 72 7.88 10.76 7.80
N LEU A 73 6.86 11.46 7.28
CA LEU A 73 6.02 10.96 6.19
C LEU A 73 6.84 10.53 4.98
N THR A 74 7.80 11.37 4.58
CA THR A 74 8.67 11.10 3.43
C THR A 74 9.59 9.91 3.71
N ALA A 75 10.18 9.82 4.91
CA ALA A 75 11.03 8.71 5.31
C ALA A 75 10.26 7.37 5.30
N CYS A 76 9.04 7.34 5.85
CA CYS A 76 8.16 6.17 5.80
C CYS A 76 7.79 5.81 4.35
N GLY A 77 7.47 6.80 3.52
CA GLY A 77 7.18 6.60 2.10
C GLY A 77 8.35 5.93 1.36
N SER A 78 9.56 6.44 1.55
CA SER A 78 10.78 5.85 0.98
C SER A 78 11.04 4.44 1.49
N GLY A 79 10.86 4.19 2.79
CA GLY A 79 10.97 2.85 3.37
C GLY A 79 9.98 1.87 2.74
N ALA A 80 8.72 2.28 2.56
CA ALA A 80 7.70 1.47 1.90
C ALA A 80 8.05 1.16 0.44
N ARG A 81 8.64 2.10 -0.30
CA ARG A 81 9.09 1.87 -1.69
C ARG A 81 10.22 0.85 -1.79
N ILE A 82 11.08 0.75 -0.78
CA ILE A 82 12.17 -0.22 -0.73
C ILE A 82 11.64 -1.59 -0.29
N LEU A 83 10.82 -1.62 0.77
CA LEU A 83 10.32 -2.86 1.36
C LEU A 83 9.21 -3.53 0.53
N GLY A 84 8.41 -2.75 -0.20
CA GLY A 84 7.27 -3.24 -0.97
C GLY A 84 7.66 -4.33 -1.97
N PRO A 85 8.58 -4.06 -2.91
CA PRO A 85 9.02 -5.07 -3.89
C PRO A 85 9.66 -6.30 -3.25
N VAL A 86 10.44 -6.13 -2.17
CA VAL A 86 11.11 -7.23 -1.47
C VAL A 86 10.08 -8.16 -0.83
N PHE A 87 9.11 -7.59 -0.09
CA PHE A 87 8.05 -8.36 0.55
C PHE A 87 7.19 -9.11 -0.47
N VAL A 88 6.75 -8.42 -1.52
CA VAL A 88 5.93 -9.02 -2.58
C VAL A 88 6.69 -10.12 -3.31
N SER A 89 7.98 -9.93 -3.61
CA SER A 89 8.80 -10.94 -4.29
C SER A 89 8.93 -12.22 -3.47
N GLN A 90 9.13 -12.11 -2.16
CA GLN A 90 9.25 -13.26 -1.27
C GLN A 90 7.92 -14.02 -1.13
N LEU A 91 6.81 -13.29 -0.93
CA LEU A 91 5.48 -13.89 -0.84
C LEU A 91 5.07 -14.56 -2.15
N TYR A 92 5.32 -13.91 -3.28
CA TYR A 92 4.99 -14.44 -4.60
C TYR A 92 5.75 -15.74 -4.88
N SER A 93 7.05 -15.78 -4.55
CA SER A 93 7.90 -16.95 -4.79
C SER A 93 7.50 -18.17 -3.94
N SER A 94 7.14 -17.97 -2.66
CA SER A 94 6.85 -19.08 -1.75
C SER A 94 5.39 -19.54 -1.71
N LEU A 95 4.43 -18.62 -1.81
CA LEU A 95 3.01 -18.88 -1.49
C LEU A 95 2.08 -18.60 -2.68
N GLY A 96 2.59 -18.00 -3.75
CA GLY A 96 1.85 -17.71 -4.97
C GLY A 96 0.93 -16.48 -4.90
N PRO A 97 0.22 -16.19 -6.00
CA PRO A 97 -0.50 -14.92 -6.19
C PRO A 97 -1.68 -14.73 -5.23
N ARG A 98 -2.41 -15.80 -4.94
CA ARG A 98 -3.64 -15.75 -4.11
C ARG A 98 -3.36 -15.21 -2.70
N TRP A 99 -2.27 -15.70 -2.09
CA TRP A 99 -1.82 -15.28 -0.77
C TRP A 99 -1.19 -13.89 -0.79
N ALA A 100 -0.47 -13.54 -1.86
CA ALA A 100 0.07 -12.19 -2.04
C ALA A 100 -1.06 -11.15 -2.05
N PHE A 101 -2.08 -11.31 -2.91
CA PHE A 101 -3.22 -10.40 -2.95
C PHE A 101 -4.01 -10.37 -1.64
N GLY A 102 -4.24 -11.53 -1.02
CA GLY A 102 -4.92 -11.61 0.28
C GLY A 102 -4.19 -10.84 1.38
N SER A 103 -2.86 -10.99 1.45
CA SER A 103 -2.04 -10.28 2.45
C SER A 103 -2.06 -8.77 2.25
N ILE A 104 -1.98 -8.30 0.99
CA ILE A 104 -1.99 -6.87 0.65
C ILE A 104 -3.35 -6.27 1.02
N CYS A 105 -4.45 -6.92 0.64
CA CYS A 105 -5.79 -6.48 1.03
C CYS A 105 -5.94 -6.42 2.55
N GLY A 106 -5.44 -7.43 3.27
CA GLY A 106 -5.45 -7.45 4.74
C GLY A 106 -4.70 -6.28 5.36
N ILE A 107 -3.49 -5.98 4.87
CA ILE A 107 -2.67 -4.85 5.36
C ILE A 107 -3.37 -3.52 5.09
N VAL A 108 -3.99 -3.35 3.92
CA VAL A 108 -4.73 -2.13 3.58
C VAL A 108 -5.95 -1.95 4.50
N VAL A 109 -6.76 -3.01 4.69
CA VAL A 109 -7.92 -2.96 5.58
C VAL A 109 -7.50 -2.65 7.01
N LEU A 110 -6.45 -3.30 7.51
CA LEU A 110 -5.92 -3.03 8.85
C LEU A 110 -5.46 -1.56 8.99
N SER A 111 -4.78 -1.03 7.98
CA SER A 111 -4.33 0.38 7.96
C SER A 111 -5.52 1.35 7.99
N LEU A 112 -6.58 1.07 7.22
CA LEU A 112 -7.81 1.88 7.23
C LEU A 112 -8.53 1.82 8.58
N LEU A 113 -8.63 0.63 9.20
CA LEU A 113 -9.24 0.47 10.52
C LEU A 113 -8.47 1.23 11.59
N LEU A 114 -7.13 1.13 11.60
CA LEU A 114 -6.28 1.89 12.52
C LEU A 114 -6.47 3.40 12.32
N LEU A 115 -6.53 3.85 11.07
CA LEU A 115 -6.79 5.25 10.75
C LEU A 115 -8.15 5.71 11.28
N GLU A 116 -9.22 4.93 11.08
CA GLU A 116 -10.57 5.26 11.55
C GLU A 116 -10.63 5.35 13.08
N VAL A 117 -10.01 4.41 13.79
CA VAL A 117 -9.95 4.40 15.26
C VAL A 117 -9.21 5.64 15.79
N VAL A 118 -8.04 5.94 15.23
CA VAL A 118 -7.27 7.13 15.61
C VAL A 118 -8.04 8.40 15.28
N TYR A 119 -8.68 8.46 14.12
CA TYR A 119 -9.47 9.61 13.69
C TYR A 119 -10.65 9.90 14.61
N LYS A 120 -11.45 8.87 14.97
CA LYS A 120 -12.56 9.00 15.93
C LYS A 120 -12.07 9.53 17.28
N ARG A 121 -10.96 8.97 17.77
CA ARG A 121 -10.34 9.43 19.02
C ARG A 121 -9.89 10.89 18.92
N LEU A 122 -9.27 11.28 17.81
CA LEU A 122 -8.72 12.61 17.63
C LEU A 122 -9.80 13.70 17.45
N ILE A 123 -10.89 13.40 16.73
CA ILE A 123 -12.03 14.31 16.63
C ILE A 123 -12.65 14.56 17.99
N ALA A 124 -12.80 13.54 18.83
CA ALA A 124 -13.32 13.70 20.18
C ALA A 124 -12.45 14.68 21.00
N PHE A 125 -11.12 14.65 20.84
CA PHE A 125 -10.22 15.61 21.48
C PHE A 125 -10.30 17.01 20.89
N SER A 126 -10.40 17.15 19.56
CA SER A 126 -10.49 18.44 18.88
C SER A 126 -11.73 19.24 19.31
N VAL A 127 -12.89 18.59 19.37
CA VAL A 127 -14.15 19.20 19.83
C VAL A 127 -14.02 19.66 21.27
N ARG A 128 -13.36 18.86 22.13
CA ARG A 128 -13.14 19.24 23.52
C ARG A 128 -12.19 20.43 23.66
N TYR A 129 -11.13 20.50 22.86
CA TYR A 129 -10.19 21.62 22.88
C TYR A 129 -10.87 22.95 22.50
N GLU A 130 -11.69 22.95 21.44
CA GLU A 130 -12.45 24.12 21.00
C GLU A 130 -13.39 24.63 22.11
N SER A 131 -14.11 23.73 22.77
CA SER A 131 -15.02 24.09 23.88
C SER A 131 -14.32 24.69 25.11
N VAL A 132 -13.07 24.33 25.37
CA VAL A 132 -12.28 24.90 26.49
C VAL A 132 -11.75 26.28 26.12
N HIS A 133 -11.36 26.49 24.86
CA HIS A 133 -10.84 27.77 24.39
C HIS A 133 -11.93 28.86 24.34
N GLU A 134 -13.17 28.48 24.03
CA GLU A 134 -14.32 29.41 24.04
C GLU A 134 -14.76 29.82 25.45
N GLN A 135 -14.56 28.97 26.46
CA GLN A 135 -14.87 29.30 27.87
C GLN A 135 -13.83 30.21 28.53
N ILE A 136 -12.65 30.38 27.91
CA ILE A 136 -11.54 31.19 28.42
C ILE A 136 -11.52 32.59 27.79
N SER A 137 -12.28 32.81 26.71
CA SER A 137 -12.44 34.11 26.04
C SER A 137 -13.67 34.87 26.52
#